data_AF-A0A842SWT4-F1
#
_entry.id   AF-A0A842SWT4-F1
#
_cell.length_a   1.000
_cell.length_b   1.000
_cell.length_c   1.000
_cell.angle_alpha   90.00
_cell.angle_beta   90.00
_cell.angle_gamma   90.00
#
_symmetry.space_group_name_H-M   'P 1'
#
loop_
_entity.id
_entity.type
_entity.pdbx_description
1 polymer ?
#
loop_
_entity_poly.entity_id
_entity_poly.type
_entity_poly.pdbx_seq_one_letter_code
_entity_poly.pdbx_strand_id
1 'polypeptide(L)'
;MIDVLVILLAPQHSTILLIYPFLLIPFFIVIVWMFIYAYKSKRLSDIHPLIVGLGFLFYLLTTIFRAIGLDLVDPKIATILSEFLEICATLVIFIGLIKKAKYQKANQ
;
A
#
# COMPACT_ATOMS: atom_id res chain seq x y z
N MET A 1 1.40 14.24 6.03
CA MET A 1 0.80 15.42 6.72
C MET A 1 -0.24 15.00 7.76
N ILE A 2 -0.99 13.92 7.52
CA ILE A 2 -1.88 13.29 8.53
C ILE A 2 -1.06 12.63 9.65
N ASP A 3 0.10 12.04 9.32
CA ASP A 3 0.97 11.32 10.27
C ASP A 3 1.48 12.22 11.41
N VAL A 4 1.82 13.47 11.08
CA VAL A 4 2.29 14.47 12.06
C VAL A 4 1.17 14.85 13.04
N LEU A 5 -0.07 14.91 12.57
CA LEU A 5 -1.24 15.27 13.39
C LEU A 5 -1.63 14.13 14.34
N VAL A 6 -1.50 12.89 13.89
CA VAL A 6 -1.74 11.68 14.71
C VAL A 6 -0.65 11.52 15.79
N ILE A 7 0.60 11.83 15.47
CA ILE A 7 1.72 11.82 16.44
C ILE A 7 1.55 12.92 17.50
N LEU A 8 1.04 14.10 17.12
CA LEU A 8 0.81 15.23 18.04
C LEU A 8 -0.38 15.02 18.99
N LEU A 9 -1.38 14.24 18.56
CA LEU A 9 -2.63 14.00 19.30
C LEU A 9 -2.64 12.71 20.12
N ALA A 10 -1.65 11.83 19.96
CA ALA A 10 -1.57 10.58 20.71
C ALA A 10 -0.65 10.75 21.94
N PRO A 11 -1.20 10.81 23.16
CA PRO A 11 -0.39 10.96 24.38
C PRO A 11 0.42 9.68 24.71
N GLN A 12 0.18 8.57 24.01
CA GLN A 12 0.90 7.31 24.15
C GLN A 12 1.08 6.63 22.78
N HIS A 13 2.27 6.07 22.52
CA HIS A 13 2.59 5.34 21.28
C HIS A 13 1.65 4.16 20.99
N SER A 14 1.04 3.58 22.01
CA SER A 14 0.05 2.50 21.90
C SER A 14 -1.23 2.92 21.18
N THR A 15 -1.66 4.17 21.33
CA THR A 15 -2.87 4.69 20.66
C THR A 15 -2.67 4.84 19.16
N ILE A 16 -1.45 5.21 18.73
CA ILE A 16 -1.09 5.32 17.31
C ILE A 16 -1.21 3.95 16.63
N LEU A 17 -0.66 2.91 17.26
CA LEU A 17 -0.70 1.55 16.72
C LEU A 17 -2.13 1.03 16.53
N LEU A 18 -3.07 1.49 17.35
CA LEU A 18 -4.47 1.08 17.25
C LEU A 18 -5.22 1.84 16.15
N ILE A 19 -5.02 3.15 16.01
CA ILE A 19 -5.76 3.98 15.04
C ILE A 19 -5.23 3.84 13.61
N TYR A 20 -3.90 3.71 13.47
CA TYR A 20 -3.21 3.69 12.19
C TYR A 20 -3.73 2.66 11.17
N PRO A 21 -3.95 1.37 11.53
CA PRO A 21 -4.49 0.39 10.58
C PRO A 21 -5.91 0.73 10.11
N PHE A 22 -6.78 1.27 10.99
CA PHE A 22 -8.14 1.67 10.60
C PHE A 22 -8.15 2.84 9.61
N LEU A 23 -7.12 3.69 9.62
CA LEU A 23 -6.99 4.79 8.66
C LEU A 23 -6.37 4.31 7.34
N LEU A 24 -5.31 3.51 7.40
CA LEU A 24 -4.56 3.09 6.22
C LEU A 24 -5.27 2.03 5.38
N ILE A 25 -5.93 1.05 6.01
CA ILE A 25 -6.62 -0.03 5.29
C ILE A 25 -7.64 0.52 4.28
N PRO A 26 -8.62 1.37 4.68
CA PRO A 26 -9.58 1.91 3.71
C PRO A 26 -8.91 2.80 2.66
N PHE A 27 -7.87 3.55 3.03
CA PHE A 27 -7.12 4.38 2.10
C PHE A 27 -6.44 3.55 1.00
N PHE A 28 -5.76 2.46 1.37
CA PHE A 28 -5.14 1.56 0.40
C PHE A 28 -6.16 0.80 -0.44
N ILE A 29 -7.32 0.43 0.12
CA ILE A 29 -8.41 -0.18 -0.65
C ILE A 29 -8.85 0.76 -1.78
N VAL A 30 -9.03 2.06 -1.49
CA VAL A 30 -9.39 3.07 -2.49
C VAL A 30 -8.30 3.19 -3.55
N ILE A 31 -7.02 3.21 -3.15
CA ILE A 31 -5.89 3.27 -4.10
C ILE A 31 -5.87 2.05 -5.03
N VAL A 32 -5.95 0.85 -4.47
CA VAL A 32 -5.98 -0.41 -5.24
C VAL A 32 -7.14 -0.37 -6.23
N TRP A 33 -8.33 0.04 -5.78
CA TRP A 33 -9.49 0.14 -6.64
C TRP A 33 -9.29 1.18 -7.75
N MET A 34 -8.73 2.35 -7.44
CA MET A 34 -8.43 3.39 -8.43
C MET A 34 -7.50 2.87 -9.53
N PHE A 35 -6.43 2.15 -9.18
CA PHE A 35 -5.49 1.60 -10.15
C PHE A 35 -6.08 0.45 -10.98
N ILE A 36 -6.92 -0.41 -10.38
CA ILE A 36 -7.66 -1.44 -11.11
C ILE A 36 -8.65 -0.79 -12.09
N TYR A 37 -9.34 0.27 -11.67
CA TYR A 37 -10.26 1.02 -12.52
C TYR A 37 -9.52 1.71 -13.67
N ALA A 38 -8.36 2.32 -13.39
CA ALA A 38 -7.51 2.92 -14.41
C ALA A 38 -7.02 1.88 -15.43
N TYR A 39 -6.66 0.67 -14.97
CA TYR A 39 -6.30 -0.44 -15.85
C TYR A 39 -7.46 -0.84 -16.78
N LYS A 40 -8.65 -1.05 -16.21
CA LYS A 40 -9.86 -1.42 -16.96
C LYS A 40 -10.27 -0.33 -17.97
N SER A 41 -10.09 0.93 -17.59
CA SER A 41 -10.41 2.10 -18.41
C SER A 41 -9.30 2.47 -19.41
N LYS A 42 -8.19 1.68 -19.48
CA LYS A 42 -7.01 1.95 -20.30
C LYS A 42 -6.44 3.37 -20.12
N ARG A 43 -6.57 3.92 -18.90
CA ARG A 43 -6.01 5.22 -18.53
C ARG A 43 -4.59 5.03 -17.97
N LEU A 44 -3.84 6.12 -17.87
CA LEU A 44 -2.48 6.15 -17.31
C LEU A 44 -1.51 5.24 -18.09
N SER A 45 -1.36 5.50 -19.40
CA SER A 45 -0.47 4.75 -20.30
C SER A 45 1.02 4.92 -20.00
N ASP A 46 1.40 6.01 -19.34
CA ASP A 46 2.78 6.27 -18.96
C ASP A 46 3.28 5.37 -17.82
N ILE A 47 2.36 4.70 -17.12
CA ILE A 47 2.66 3.73 -16.07
C ILE A 47 1.93 2.41 -16.37
N HIS A 48 2.12 1.39 -15.56
CA HIS A 48 1.40 0.11 -15.65
C HIS A 48 0.43 -0.04 -14.47
N PRO A 49 -0.83 0.46 -14.59
CA PRO A 49 -1.73 0.64 -13.46
C PRO A 49 -1.99 -0.65 -12.68
N LEU A 50 -2.06 -1.80 -13.37
CA LEU A 50 -2.28 -3.09 -12.71
C LEU A 50 -1.09 -3.53 -11.86
N ILE A 51 0.14 -3.25 -12.26
CA ILE A 51 1.32 -3.60 -11.45
C ILE A 51 1.37 -2.69 -10.23
N VAL A 52 1.07 -1.41 -10.40
CA VAL A 52 0.97 -0.45 -9.29
C VAL A 52 -0.13 -0.86 -8.31
N GLY A 53 -1.32 -1.21 -8.82
CA GLY A 53 -2.43 -1.70 -8.00
C GLY A 53 -2.10 -2.99 -7.26
N LEU A 54 -1.42 -3.94 -7.89
CA LEU A 54 -0.94 -5.16 -7.21
C LEU A 54 0.12 -4.85 -6.15
N GLY A 55 1.01 -3.90 -6.39
CA GLY A 55 1.98 -3.45 -5.40
C GLY A 55 1.32 -2.85 -4.16
N PHE A 56 0.31 -1.98 -4.34
CA PHE A 56 -0.48 -1.46 -3.23
C PHE A 56 -1.34 -2.52 -2.54
N LEU A 57 -1.86 -3.50 -3.28
CA LEU A 57 -2.58 -4.63 -2.70
C LEU A 57 -1.65 -5.47 -1.82
N PHE A 58 -0.43 -5.74 -2.28
CA PHE A 58 0.56 -6.45 -1.51
C PHE A 58 0.98 -5.66 -0.26
N TYR A 59 1.18 -4.35 -0.39
CA TYR A 59 1.45 -3.45 0.75
C TYR A 59 0.31 -3.48 1.79
N LEU A 60 -0.95 -3.46 1.32
CA LEU A 60 -2.13 -3.57 2.18
C LEU A 60 -2.14 -4.90 2.94
N LEU A 61 -1.85 -6.02 2.27
CA LEU A 61 -1.77 -7.33 2.91
C LEU A 61 -0.67 -7.36 3.96
N THR A 62 0.49 -6.76 3.70
CA THR A 62 1.56 -6.64 4.69
C THR A 62 1.15 -5.78 5.89
N THR A 63 0.42 -4.69 5.65
CA THR A 63 -0.09 -3.82 6.72
C THR A 63 -1.08 -4.56 7.62
N ILE A 64 -1.98 -5.36 7.03
CA ILE A 64 -2.92 -6.22 7.77
C ILE A 64 -2.15 -7.32 8.52
N PHE A 65 -1.19 -7.97 7.87
CA PHE A 65 -0.36 -8.99 8.49
C PHE A 65 0.42 -8.44 9.68
N ARG A 66 0.93 -7.21 9.59
CA ARG A 66 1.59 -6.53 10.70
C ARG A 66 0.63 -6.24 11.84
N ALA A 67 -0.57 -5.76 11.54
CA ALA A 67 -1.56 -5.44 12.56
C ALA A 67 -2.04 -6.68 13.33
N ILE A 68 -2.25 -7.80 12.64
CA ILE A 68 -2.74 -9.06 13.25
C ILE A 68 -1.58 -9.92 13.78
N GLY A 69 -0.43 -9.89 13.11
CA GLY A 69 0.73 -10.76 13.37
C GLY A 69 1.46 -10.43 14.67
N LEU A 70 1.29 -9.22 15.21
CA LEU A 70 1.77 -8.85 16.54
C LEU A 70 1.16 -9.73 17.66
N ASP A 71 -0.03 -10.29 17.44
CA ASP A 71 -0.71 -11.16 18.40
C ASP A 71 -0.44 -12.66 18.16
N LEU A 72 0.11 -13.03 16.99
CA LEU A 72 0.28 -14.43 16.56
C LEU A 72 1.73 -14.92 16.61
N VAL A 73 2.71 -14.03 16.47
CA VAL A 73 4.15 -14.35 16.38
C VAL A 73 4.92 -13.39 17.29
N ASP A 74 6.17 -13.72 17.65
CA ASP A 74 7.06 -12.80 18.34
C ASP A 74 7.04 -11.41 17.65
N PRO A 75 6.70 -10.32 18.38
CA PRO A 75 6.54 -8.99 17.81
C PRO A 75 7.75 -8.52 17.02
N LYS A 76 8.97 -8.93 17.43
CA LYS A 76 10.20 -8.57 16.73
C LYS A 76 10.29 -9.24 15.37
N ILE A 77 9.98 -10.54 15.30
CA ILE A 77 10.01 -11.31 14.07
C ILE A 77 8.91 -10.83 13.11
N ALA A 78 7.69 -10.62 13.63
CA ALA A 78 6.58 -10.11 12.85
C ALA A 78 6.88 -8.72 12.25
N THR A 79 7.54 -7.85 13.03
CA THR A 79 7.95 -6.51 12.58
C THR A 79 9.01 -6.59 11.48
N ILE A 80 10.11 -7.34 11.68
CA ILE A 80 11.18 -7.48 10.69
C ILE A 80 10.65 -8.07 9.38
N LEU A 81 9.81 -9.10 9.46
CA LEU A 81 9.22 -9.71 8.27
C LEU A 81 8.30 -8.74 7.53
N SER A 82 7.49 -7.98 8.27
CA SER A 82 6.60 -6.98 7.69
C SER A 82 7.38 -5.87 7.00
N GLU A 83 8.44 -5.35 7.62
CA GLU A 83 9.31 -4.33 7.00
C GLU A 83 9.94 -4.83 5.70
N PHE A 84 10.43 -6.08 5.67
CA PHE A 84 10.97 -6.67 4.46
C PHE A 84 9.91 -6.78 3.34
N LEU A 85 8.70 -7.22 3.68
CA LEU A 85 7.59 -7.31 2.73
C LEU A 85 7.13 -5.94 2.23
N GLU A 86 7.13 -4.91 3.09
CA GLU A 86 6.82 -3.53 2.72
C GLU A 86 7.86 -2.97 1.72
N ILE A 87 9.15 -3.28 1.91
CA ILE A 87 10.21 -2.94 0.94
C ILE A 87 9.95 -3.64 -0.40
N CYS A 88 9.65 -4.94 -0.40
CA CYS A 88 9.32 -5.69 -1.62
C CYS A 88 8.09 -5.11 -2.33
N ALA A 89 7.04 -4.75 -1.58
CA ALA A 89 5.83 -4.11 -2.12
C ALA A 89 6.16 -2.78 -2.79
N THR A 90 7.01 -1.97 -2.16
CA THR A 90 7.46 -0.68 -2.68
C THR A 90 8.23 -0.86 -3.99
N LEU A 91 9.08 -1.88 -4.10
CA LEU A 91 9.77 -2.21 -5.35
C LEU A 91 8.79 -2.59 -6.47
N VAL A 92 7.74 -3.36 -6.16
CA VAL A 92 6.70 -3.71 -7.15
C VAL A 92 5.94 -2.47 -7.62
N ILE A 93 5.57 -1.58 -6.69
CA ILE A 93 4.93 -0.29 -7.02
C ILE A 93 5.84 0.51 -7.95
N PHE A 94 7.11 0.64 -7.61
CA PHE A 94 8.09 1.39 -8.39
C PHE A 94 8.27 0.83 -9.80
N ILE A 95 8.36 -0.50 -9.94
CA ILE A 95 8.39 -1.17 -11.24
C ILE A 95 7.12 -0.85 -12.04
N GLY A 96 5.95 -0.86 -11.39
CA GLY A 96 4.69 -0.49 -12.03
C GLY A 96 4.64 0.97 -12.48
N LEU A 97 5.33 1.88 -11.80
CA LEU A 97 5.40 3.30 -12.16
C LEU A 97 6.38 3.55 -13.32
N ILE A 98 7.48 2.81 -13.42
CA ILE A 98 8.46 2.97 -14.51
C ILE A 98 8.04 2.22 -15.76
N LYS A 99 7.42 1.05 -15.61
CA LYS A 99 6.99 0.25 -16.74
C LYS A 99 5.77 0.89 -17.39
N LYS A 100 5.88 1.25 -18.66
CA LYS A 100 4.73 1.73 -19.44
C LYS A 100 3.76 0.58 -19.72
N ALA A 101 2.47 0.82 -19.57
CA ALA A 101 1.47 -0.11 -20.08
C ALA A 101 1.46 -0.07 -21.61
N LYS A 102 1.36 -1.24 -22.25
CA LYS A 102 1.13 -1.35 -23.70
C LYS A 102 -0.32 -1.03 -24.07
N TYR A 103 -0.91 0.03 -23.52
CA TYR A 103 -2.12 0.60 -24.09
C TYR A 103 -1.68 1.31 -25.36
N GLN A 104 -1.63 0.58 -26.47
CA GLN A 104 -1.42 1.18 -27.78
C GLN A 104 -2.42 2.33 -27.94
N LYS A 105 -1.90 3.48 -28.40
CA LYS A 105 -2.62 4.66 -28.89
C LYS A 105 -4.05 4.30 -29.35
N ALA A 106 -5.01 4.41 -28.45
CA ALA A 106 -6.40 4.59 -28.86
C ALA A 106 -6.53 6.11 -29.02
N ASN A 107 -6.38 6.53 -30.28
CA ASN A 107 -6.40 7.90 -30.80
C ASN A 107 -5.00 8.51 -31.04
N GLN A 108 -4.52 8.30 -32.26
CA GLN A 108 -4.05 9.42 -33.08
C GLN A 108 -5.19 10.43 -33.24
#